data_AF-A0A3D5D719-F1
#
_entry.id   AF-A0A3D5D719-F1
#
_cell.length_a   1.000
_cell.length_b   1.000
_cell.length_c   1.000
_cell.angle_alpha   90.00
_cell.angle_beta   90.00
_cell.angle_gamma   90.00
#
_symmetry.space_group_name_H-M   'P 1'
#
loop_
_entity.id
_entity.type
_entity.pdbx_description
1 polymer ?
#
loop_
_entity_poly.entity_id
_entity_poly.type
_entity_poly.pdbx_seq_one_letter_code
_entity_poly.pdbx_strand_id
1 'polypeptide(L)'
;EAYEAYGDYETMMELLQSMICHVSEKVLGTLVIEQKDEEGNVTKTIDLTPDWRRAKYKDLIREKAGDDWFDLTPEQRRSRAIDDLKIEVDPEEEDFEVT
;
A
#
# COMPACT_ATOMS: atom_id res chain seq x y z
N GLU A 1 -13.24 1.51 13.97
CA GLU A 1 -13.87 0.85 12.81
C GLU A 1 -15.16 1.57 12.46
N ALA A 2 -15.54 1.60 11.18
CA ALA A 2 -16.74 2.25 10.68
C ALA A 2 -17.45 1.33 9.68
N TYR A 3 -18.79 1.43 9.62
CA TYR A 3 -19.64 0.64 8.75
C TYR A 3 -20.60 1.57 8.01
N GLU A 4 -20.78 1.34 6.71
CA GLU A 4 -21.64 2.14 5.84
C GLU A 4 -22.75 1.25 5.25
N ALA A 5 -23.99 1.44 5.70
CA ALA A 5 -25.12 0.72 5.12
C ALA A 5 -25.36 1.19 3.68
N TYR A 6 -25.56 0.25 2.76
CA TYR A 6 -25.68 0.50 1.31
C TYR A 6 -24.41 1.06 0.64
N GLY A 7 -23.29 1.16 1.36
CA GLY A 7 -21.99 1.51 0.80
C GLY A 7 -21.26 0.30 0.23
N ASP A 8 -20.29 0.57 -0.63
CA ASP A 8 -19.35 -0.42 -1.16
C ASP A 8 -17.90 0.01 -0.91
N TYR A 9 -16.94 -0.69 -1.50
CA TYR A 9 -15.53 -0.37 -1.27
C TYR A 9 -15.12 0.99 -1.88
N GLU A 10 -15.81 1.47 -2.92
CA GLU A 10 -15.53 2.77 -3.54
C GLU A 10 -15.98 3.91 -2.61
N THR A 11 -17.18 3.81 -2.04
CA THR A 11 -17.69 4.81 -1.08
C THR A 11 -16.84 4.84 0.20
N MET A 12 -16.38 3.67 0.67
CA MET A 12 -15.47 3.60 1.81
C MET A 12 -14.08 4.19 1.52
N MET A 13 -13.56 4.05 0.30
CA MET A 13 -12.30 4.71 -0.11
C MET A 13 -12.45 6.24 -0.11
N GLU A 14 -13.57 6.75 -0.62
CA GLU A 14 -13.87 8.19 -0.61
C GLU A 14 -14.05 8.74 0.81
N LEU A 15 -14.77 8.00 1.68
CA LEU A 15 -14.94 8.35 3.09
C LEU A 15 -13.59 8.45 3.80
N LEU A 16 -12.70 7.46 3.59
CA LEU A 16 -11.40 7.43 4.23
C LEU A 16 -10.50 8.57 3.74
N GLN A 17 -10.42 8.80 2.42
CA GLN A 17 -9.64 9.89 1.83
C GLN A 17 -10.12 11.24 2.35
N SER A 18 -11.43 11.50 2.29
CA SER A 18 -12.02 12.77 2.72
C SER A 18 -11.81 13.03 4.22
N MET A 19 -11.97 12.00 5.06
CA MET A 19 -11.75 12.10 6.50
C MET A 19 -10.30 12.48 6.82
N ILE A 20 -9.32 11.78 6.23
CA ILE A 20 -7.90 12.03 6.49
C ILE A 20 -7.51 13.43 6.02
N CYS A 21 -7.91 13.84 4.81
CA CYS A 21 -7.64 15.18 4.30
C CYS A 21 -8.27 16.26 5.19
N HIS A 22 -9.51 16.07 5.62
CA HIS A 22 -10.21 17.00 6.50
C HIS A 22 -9.48 17.18 7.84
N VAL A 23 -9.04 16.08 8.46
CA VAL A 23 -8.30 16.12 9.73
C VAL A 23 -6.96 16.84 9.57
N SER A 24 -6.22 16.54 8.50
CA SER A 24 -4.93 17.19 8.23
C SER A 24 -5.08 18.70 8.06
N GLU A 25 -6.03 19.13 7.23
CA GLU A 25 -6.35 20.55 7.06
C GLU A 25 -6.80 21.22 8.36
N LYS A 26 -7.63 20.55 9.17
CA LYS A 26 -8.14 21.16 10.41
C LYS A 26 -7.12 21.26 11.53
N VAL A 27 -6.21 20.30 11.65
CA VAL A 27 -5.26 20.23 12.76
C VAL A 27 -3.93 20.88 12.38
N LEU A 28 -3.46 20.66 11.15
CA LEU A 28 -2.15 21.12 10.69
C LEU A 28 -2.24 22.32 9.73
N GLY A 29 -3.40 22.57 9.12
CA GLY A 29 -3.57 23.66 8.13
C GLY A 29 -2.94 23.37 6.77
N THR A 30 -2.60 22.11 6.50
CA THR A 30 -1.95 21.68 5.25
C THR A 30 -2.22 20.20 4.97
N LEU A 31 -2.15 19.80 3.69
CA LEU A 31 -2.14 18.41 3.24
C LEU A 31 -0.72 17.86 3.02
N VAL A 32 0.30 18.73 3.07
CA VAL A 32 1.71 18.36 2.91
C VAL A 32 2.35 18.23 4.28
N ILE A 33 2.68 17.00 4.66
CA ILE A 33 3.23 16.65 5.97
C ILE A 33 4.72 16.35 5.85
N GLU A 34 5.54 17.12 6.57
CA GLU A 34 6.97 16.85 6.72
C GLU A 34 7.22 15.96 7.94
N GLN A 35 7.82 14.78 7.72
CA GLN A 35 8.41 13.98 8.78
C GLN A 35 9.84 14.47 9.01
N LYS A 36 10.18 14.70 10.28
CA LYS A 36 11.49 15.24 10.70
C LYS A 36 12.19 14.26 11.63
N ASP A 37 13.52 14.22 11.56
CA ASP A 37 14.36 13.51 12.52
C ASP A 37 14.49 14.29 13.84
N GLU A 38 15.26 13.73 14.80
CA GLU A 38 15.52 14.37 16.10
C GLU A 38 16.26 15.71 15.98
N GLU A 39 17.00 15.92 14.89
CA GLU A 39 17.74 17.15 14.60
C GLU A 39 16.87 18.20 13.88
N GLY A 40 15.64 17.84 13.50
CA GLY A 40 14.67 18.71 12.83
C GLY A 40 14.78 18.74 11.30
N ASN A 41 15.63 17.90 10.70
CA ASN A 41 15.75 17.80 9.24
C ASN A 41 14.58 17.01 8.66
N VAL A 42 14.06 17.45 7.52
CA VAL A 42 12.98 16.75 6.81
C VAL A 42 13.53 15.45 6.21
N THR A 43 13.04 14.30 6.67
CA THR A 43 13.41 12.97 6.18
C THR A 43 12.46 12.46 5.11
N LYS A 44 11.19 12.89 5.17
CA LYS A 44 10.16 12.51 4.22
C LYS A 44 9.09 13.58 4.13
N THR A 45 8.56 13.80 2.94
CA THR A 45 7.35 14.59 2.73
C THR A 45 6.24 13.66 2.25
N ILE A 46 5.07 13.75 2.88
CA ILE A 46 3.87 13.01 2.52
C ILE A 46 2.85 14.03 2.03
N ASP A 47 2.44 13.93 0.78
CA ASP A 47 1.39 14.76 0.20
C ASP A 47 0.06 13.99 0.23
N LEU A 48 -0.89 14.49 1.01
CA LEU A 48 -2.23 13.92 1.15
C LEU A 48 -3.22 14.48 0.11
N THR A 49 -2.78 15.34 -0.81
CA THR A 49 -3.65 15.98 -1.81
C THR A 49 -4.38 14.94 -2.67
N PRO A 50 -5.72 14.95 -2.68
CA PRO A 50 -6.52 14.08 -3.55
C PRO A 50 -6.32 14.34 -5.04
N ASP A 51 -6.59 13.36 -5.92
CA ASP A 51 -7.02 11.99 -5.60
C ASP A 51 -5.85 11.03 -5.39
N TRP A 52 -5.99 10.12 -4.42
CA TRP A 52 -4.98 9.10 -4.17
C TRP A 52 -4.97 8.01 -5.23
N ARG A 53 -3.78 7.47 -5.52
CA ARG A 53 -3.61 6.38 -6.49
C ARG A 53 -4.44 5.16 -6.06
N ARG A 54 -5.42 4.80 -6.89
CA ARG A 54 -6.11 3.51 -6.84
C ARG A 54 -5.37 2.53 -7.74
N ALA A 55 -5.01 1.37 -7.22
CA ALA A 55 -4.32 0.32 -7.98
C ALA A 55 -4.84 -1.05 -7.55
N LYS A 56 -4.95 -1.97 -8.51
CA LYS A 56 -5.26 -3.36 -8.20
C LYS A 56 -4.03 -3.99 -7.58
N TYR A 57 -4.24 -4.77 -6.53
CA TYR A 57 -3.17 -5.49 -5.84
C TYR A 57 -2.28 -6.28 -6.81
N LYS A 58 -2.88 -7.05 -7.73
CA LYS A 58 -2.14 -7.82 -8.75
C LYS A 58 -1.25 -6.97 -9.65
N ASP A 59 -1.66 -5.74 -9.96
CA ASP A 59 -0.87 -4.87 -10.84
C ASP A 59 0.36 -4.34 -10.08
N LEU A 60 0.21 -4.03 -8.79
CA LEU A 60 1.33 -3.65 -7.92
C LEU A 60 2.37 -4.78 -7.76
N ILE A 61 1.89 -6.01 -7.64
CA ILE A 61 2.78 -7.17 -7.58
C ILE A 61 3.53 -7.35 -8.90
N ARG A 62 2.83 -7.29 -10.05
CA ARG A 62 3.48 -7.37 -11.37
C ARG A 62 4.54 -6.28 -11.58
N GLU A 63 4.26 -5.05 -11.16
CA GLU A 63 5.19 -3.91 -11.24
C GLU A 63 6.52 -4.16 -10.53
N LYS A 64 6.55 -5.04 -9.51
CA LYS A 64 7.74 -5.30 -8.69
C LYS A 64 8.33 -6.70 -8.87
N ALA A 65 7.49 -7.69 -9.18
CA ALA A 65 7.85 -9.10 -9.19
C ALA A 65 7.83 -9.73 -10.61
N GLY A 66 7.37 -8.98 -11.62
CA GLY A 66 7.28 -9.39 -13.02
C GLY A 66 5.85 -9.67 -13.47
N ASP A 67 5.56 -9.42 -14.75
CA ASP A 67 4.21 -9.58 -15.31
C ASP A 67 3.70 -11.03 -15.26
N ASP A 68 4.64 -11.99 -15.33
CA ASP A 68 4.42 -13.44 -15.30
C ASP A 68 4.22 -13.99 -13.87
N TRP A 69 4.27 -13.15 -12.82
CA TRP A 69 4.26 -13.60 -11.42
C TRP A 69 3.12 -14.59 -11.07
N PHE A 70 1.93 -14.32 -11.59
CA PHE A 70 0.73 -15.12 -11.34
C PHE A 70 0.62 -16.35 -12.26
N ASP A 71 1.51 -16.49 -13.23
CA ASP A 71 1.59 -17.63 -14.14
C ASP A 71 2.64 -18.67 -13.68
N LEU A 72 3.49 -18.31 -12.71
CA LEU A 72 4.50 -19.19 -12.11
C LEU A 72 3.87 -20.29 -11.24
N THR A 73 4.52 -21.45 -11.20
CA THR A 73 4.19 -22.47 -10.18
C THR A 73 4.58 -21.98 -8.78
N PRO A 74 3.97 -22.54 -7.72
CA PRO A 74 4.31 -22.20 -6.34
C PRO A 74 5.82 -22.25 -6.03
N GLU A 75 6.51 -23.29 -6.49
CA GLU A 75 7.94 -23.49 -6.25
C GLU A 75 8.78 -22.43 -6.98
N GLN A 76 8.41 -22.12 -8.23
CA GLN A 76 9.10 -21.08 -9.02
C GLN A 76 8.93 -19.70 -8.41
N ARG A 77 7.72 -19.39 -7.92
CA ARG A 77 7.42 -18.12 -7.27
C ARG A 77 8.20 -17.95 -5.97
N ARG A 78 8.25 -18.99 -5.13
CA ARG A 78 9.05 -19.00 -3.90
C ARG A 78 10.54 -18.81 -4.15
N SER A 79 11.11 -19.54 -5.12
CA SER A 79 12.51 -19.35 -5.49
C SER A 79 12.76 -17.92 -5.96
N ARG A 80 11.92 -17.36 -6.84
CA ARG A 80 12.05 -15.96 -7.27
C ARG A 80 11.93 -14.96 -6.11
N ALA A 81 10.99 -15.18 -5.18
CA ALA A 81 10.81 -14.34 -4.01
C ALA A 81 12.08 -14.28 -3.15
N ILE A 82 12.68 -15.43 -2.86
CA ILE A 82 13.87 -15.55 -2.00
C ILE A 82 15.15 -15.12 -2.74
N ASP A 83 15.35 -15.63 -3.95
CA ASP A 83 16.60 -15.52 -4.69
C ASP A 83 16.75 -14.16 -5.37
N ASP A 84 15.69 -13.66 -6.00
CA ASP A 84 15.75 -12.41 -6.78
C ASP A 84 15.25 -11.21 -5.97
N LEU A 85 14.11 -11.35 -5.28
CA LEU A 85 13.45 -10.25 -4.57
C LEU A 85 13.93 -10.10 -3.11
N LYS A 86 14.67 -11.08 -2.58
CA LYS A 86 15.18 -11.10 -1.20
C LYS A 86 14.07 -10.96 -0.14
N ILE A 87 12.91 -11.54 -0.42
CA ILE A 87 11.77 -11.62 0.50
C ILE A 87 11.99 -12.82 1.42
N GLU A 88 11.80 -12.61 2.72
CA GLU A 88 11.76 -13.70 3.69
C GLU A 88 10.42 -14.44 3.54
N VAL A 89 10.50 -15.75 3.29
CA VAL A 89 9.35 -16.64 3.12
C VAL A 89 9.54 -17.81 4.06
N ASP A 90 8.56 -18.09 4.90
CA ASP A 90 8.61 -19.27 5.78
C ASP A 90 8.27 -20.53 4.96
N PRO A 91 9.07 -21.62 5.07
CA PRO A 91 8.82 -22.85 4.33
C PRO A 91 7.41 -23.45 4.52
N GLU A 92 6.79 -23.21 5.68
CA GLU A 92 5.44 -23.70 6.02
C GLU A 92 4.31 -22.78 5.55
N GLU A 93 4.62 -21.58 5.04
CA GLU A 93 3.61 -20.66 4.51
C GLU A 93 2.87 -21.28 3.32
N GLU A 94 1.60 -20.93 3.17
CA GLU A 94 0.79 -21.35 2.04
C GLU A 94 1.17 -20.54 0.79
N ASP A 95 0.96 -21.09 -0.40
CA ASP A 95 1.35 -20.41 -1.65
C ASP A 95 0.72 -19.02 -1.85
N PHE A 96 -0.50 -18.82 -1.33
CA PHE A 96 -1.20 -17.54 -1.42
C PHE A 96 -0.59 -16.45 -0.53
N GLU A 97 0.28 -16.80 0.42
CA GLU A 97 0.97 -15.85 1.30
C GLU A 97 2.16 -15.19 0.59
N VAL A 98 2.60 -15.78 -0.53
CA VAL A 98 3.64 -15.26 -1.42
C VAL A 98 3.03 -14.50 -2.62
N THR A 99 1.72 -14.23 -2.65
CA THR A 99 1.04 -13.59 -3.79
C THR A 99 0.23 -12.36 -3.46
#